data_AF-A0AAI9TV68-F1
#
_entry.id   AF-A0AAI9TV68-F1
#
_cell.length_a   1.000
_cell.length_b   1.000
_cell.length_c   1.000
_cell.angle_alpha   90.00
_cell.angle_beta   90.00
_cell.angle_gamma   90.00
#
_symmetry.space_group_name_H-M   'P 1'
#
loop_
_entity.id
_entity.type
_entity.pdbx_description
1 polymer ?
#
loop_
_entity_poly.entity_id
_entity_poly.type
_entity_poly.pdbx_seq_one_letter_code
_entity_poly.pdbx_strand_id
1 'polypeptide(L)'
;MVGYDTSATTLSAVFYHVLRDPDHYQRIQVEVREAYSSISDITAQSVNVSADIWTIQRKPEYWALADKFWPDRWLGNGPGTVFEYDVRTSYRPFLVGPRVCIGREMALQSIRLTVAKVAFSFDLGMANKDTSVWREMQAMIMSGMAIMSW
;
A
#
# COMPACT_ATOMS: atom_id res chain seq x y z
N MET A 1 -24.34 -7.42 -14.35
CA MET A 1 -23.03 -7.99 -14.74
C MET A 1 -21.94 -7.23 -14.01
N VAL A 2 -21.37 -7.82 -12.96
CA VAL A 2 -20.37 -7.15 -12.12
C VAL A 2 -19.01 -7.22 -12.84
N GLY A 3 -18.46 -6.07 -13.19
CA GLY A 3 -17.12 -5.95 -13.80
C GLY A 3 -17.07 -5.33 -15.20
N TYR A 4 -18.19 -5.26 -15.93
CA TYR A 4 -18.20 -4.65 -17.27
C TYR A 4 -17.96 -3.13 -17.20
N ASP A 5 -18.71 -2.40 -16.38
CA ASP A 5 -18.62 -0.93 -16.33
C ASP A 5 -17.29 -0.43 -15.77
N THR A 6 -16.75 -1.09 -14.74
CA THR A 6 -15.48 -0.67 -14.13
C THR A 6 -14.27 -1.05 -14.97
N SER A 7 -14.27 -2.25 -15.58
CA SER A 7 -13.17 -2.68 -16.46
C SER A 7 -13.15 -1.87 -17.75
N ALA A 8 -14.31 -1.62 -18.36
CA ALA A 8 -14.41 -0.80 -19.56
C ALA A 8 -13.99 0.66 -19.30
N THR A 9 -14.41 1.25 -18.17
CA THR A 9 -14.01 2.61 -17.78
C THR A 9 -12.50 2.69 -17.54
N THR A 10 -11.93 1.72 -16.82
CA THR A 10 -10.50 1.69 -16.53
C THR A 10 -9.67 1.49 -17.80
N LEU A 11 -10.06 0.55 -18.65
CA LEU A 11 -9.40 0.30 -19.93
C LEU A 11 -9.44 1.54 -20.82
N SER A 12 -10.59 2.20 -20.89
CA SER A 12 -10.78 3.44 -21.65
C SER A 12 -9.90 4.57 -21.13
N ALA A 13 -9.82 4.75 -19.81
CA ALA A 13 -8.95 5.76 -19.20
C ALA A 13 -7.47 5.48 -19.47
N VAL A 14 -7.01 4.23 -19.32
CA VAL A 14 -5.63 3.83 -19.61
C VAL A 14 -5.28 4.12 -21.06
N PHE A 15 -6.10 3.68 -22.02
CA PHE A 15 -5.86 3.97 -23.43
C PHE A 15 -5.89 5.46 -23.73
N TYR A 16 -6.84 6.21 -23.15
CA TYR A 16 -6.93 7.66 -23.34
C TYR A 16 -5.66 8.38 -22.90
N HIS A 17 -5.09 8.01 -21.75
CA HIS A 17 -3.88 8.64 -21.24
C HIS A 17 -2.62 8.21 -21.99
N VAL A 18 -2.51 6.92 -22.32
CA VAL A 18 -1.34 6.37 -23.04
C VAL A 18 -1.28 6.86 -24.48
N LEU A 19 -2.42 6.95 -25.16
CA LEU A 19 -2.46 7.38 -26.57
C LEU A 19 -2.34 8.89 -26.76
N ARG A 20 -2.37 9.68 -25.67
CA ARG A 20 -2.27 11.13 -25.73
C ARG A 20 -0.86 11.64 -25.99
N ASP A 21 0.14 10.79 -25.75
CA ASP A 21 1.54 11.08 -25.97
C ASP A 21 2.19 9.88 -26.71
N PRO A 22 2.63 10.06 -27.97
CA PRO A 22 3.22 8.98 -28.77
C PRO A 22 4.43 8.33 -28.12
N ASP A 23 5.23 9.09 -27.36
CA ASP A 23 6.48 8.61 -26.77
C ASP A 23 6.20 7.58 -25.65
N HIS A 24 5.15 7.83 -24.87
CA HIS A 24 4.71 6.90 -23.83
C HIS A 24 4.19 5.58 -24.41
N TYR A 25 3.40 5.65 -25.50
CA TYR A 25 2.91 4.44 -26.16
C TYR A 25 4.04 3.63 -26.79
N GLN A 26 4.98 4.28 -27.48
CA GLN A 26 6.14 3.61 -28.08
C GLN A 26 7.01 2.91 -27.03
N ARG A 27 7.25 3.56 -25.89
CA ARG A 27 8.00 2.95 -24.79
C ARG A 27 7.31 1.70 -24.25
N ILE A 28 6.00 1.75 -24.03
CA ILE A 28 5.22 0.58 -23.59
C ILE A 28 5.29 -0.55 -24.65
N GLN A 29 5.23 -0.21 -25.94
CA GLN A 29 5.35 -1.20 -27.00
C GLN A 29 6.70 -1.90 -27.00
N VAL A 30 7.79 -1.17 -26.75
CA VAL A 30 9.14 -1.75 -26.64
C VAL A 30 9.21 -2.66 -25.42
N GLU A 31 8.84 -2.17 -24.24
CA GLU A 31 8.90 -2.92 -22.97
C GLU A 31 8.09 -4.23 -23.05
N VAL A 32 6.88 -4.20 -23.64
CA VAL A 32 6.05 -5.40 -23.80
C VAL A 32 6.65 -6.40 -24.80
N ARG A 33 7.22 -5.91 -25.91
CA ARG A 33 7.82 -6.78 -26.94
C ARG A 33 9.15 -7.38 -26.52
N GLU A 34 9.87 -6.72 -25.61
CA GLU A 34 11.08 -7.26 -24.98
C GLU A 34 10.74 -8.29 -23.89
N ALA A 35 9.64 -8.08 -23.16
CA ALA A 35 9.21 -8.98 -22.10
C ALA A 35 8.57 -10.28 -22.61
N TYR A 36 7.93 -10.26 -23.80
CA TYR A 36 7.19 -11.41 -24.33
C TYR A 36 7.55 -11.69 -25.79
N SER A 37 7.92 -12.94 -26.09
CA SER A 37 8.32 -13.38 -27.44
C SER A 37 7.12 -13.61 -28.37
N SER A 38 5.95 -13.88 -27.83
CA SER A 38 4.71 -14.08 -28.58
C SER A 38 3.48 -13.62 -27.80
N ILE A 39 2.39 -13.34 -28.50
CA ILE A 39 1.12 -12.97 -27.86
C ILE A 39 0.55 -14.11 -27.00
N SER A 40 0.84 -15.37 -27.37
CA SER A 40 0.47 -16.55 -26.57
C SER A 40 1.17 -16.62 -25.22
N ASP A 41 2.30 -15.93 -25.06
CA ASP A 41 3.03 -15.87 -23.79
C ASP A 41 2.38 -14.88 -22.80
N ILE A 42 1.55 -13.96 -23.30
CA ILE A 42 0.83 -12.95 -22.50
C ILE A 42 -0.43 -13.58 -21.88
N THR A 43 -0.20 -14.38 -20.85
CA THR A 43 -1.24 -15.07 -20.06
C THR A 43 -1.48 -14.38 -18.72
N ALA A 44 -2.63 -14.66 -18.09
CA ALA A 44 -2.93 -14.19 -16.73
C ALA A 44 -1.91 -14.66 -15.67
N GLN A 45 -1.17 -15.74 -15.93
CA GLN A 45 -0.08 -16.22 -15.08
C GLN A 45 1.22 -15.45 -15.31
N SER A 46 1.45 -15.00 -16.54
CA SER A 46 2.65 -14.27 -16.96
C SER A 46 2.62 -12.77 -16.65
N VAL A 47 1.42 -12.22 -16.41
CA VAL A 47 1.21 -10.80 -16.10
C VAL A 47 0.99 -10.65 -14.60
N ASN A 48 1.94 -10.02 -13.92
CA ASN A 48 1.82 -9.71 -12.50
C ASN A 48 1.19 -8.32 -12.32
N VAL A 49 -0.04 -8.27 -11.82
CA VAL A 49 -0.67 -7.01 -11.39
C VAL A 49 -0.50 -6.87 -9.89
N SER A 50 0.33 -5.91 -9.48
CA SER A 50 0.51 -5.54 -8.08
C SER A 50 -0.05 -4.14 -7.83
N ALA A 51 -0.67 -3.98 -6.68
CA ALA A 51 -1.14 -2.69 -6.21
C ALA A 51 -0.31 -2.33 -4.97
N ASP A 52 0.50 -1.29 -5.07
CA ASP A 52 1.36 -0.87 -3.97
C ASP A 52 0.53 -0.42 -2.77
N ILE A 53 0.65 -1.15 -1.66
CA ILE A 53 -0.11 -0.91 -0.43
C ILE A 53 0.20 0.48 0.11
N TRP A 54 1.47 0.90 0.02
CA TRP A 54 1.92 2.19 0.52
C TRP A 54 1.19 3.34 -0.18
N THR A 55 1.15 3.30 -1.51
CA THR A 55 0.49 4.28 -2.35
C THR A 55 -1.01 4.29 -2.08
N ILE A 56 -1.68 3.13 -2.13
CA ILE A 56 -3.14 3.05 -1.93
C ILE A 56 -3.55 3.61 -0.56
N GLN A 57 -2.76 3.36 0.48
CA GLN A 57 -3.06 3.84 1.83
C GLN A 57 -2.71 5.31 2.08
N ARG A 58 -2.14 6.00 1.08
CA ARG A 58 -1.77 7.42 1.12
C ARG A 58 -2.34 8.25 -0.02
N LYS A 59 -3.24 7.69 -0.82
CA LYS A 59 -3.90 8.42 -1.91
C LYS A 59 -4.98 9.36 -1.36
N PRO A 60 -4.91 10.69 -1.60
CA PRO A 60 -5.94 11.64 -1.16
C PRO A 60 -7.33 11.33 -1.70
N GLU A 61 -7.41 10.62 -2.82
CA GLU A 61 -8.66 10.15 -3.42
C GLU A 61 -9.39 9.11 -2.54
N TYR A 62 -8.66 8.40 -1.68
CA TYR A 62 -9.21 7.37 -0.79
C TYR A 62 -9.19 7.76 0.67
N TRP A 63 -8.29 8.68 1.06
CA TRP A 63 -8.05 9.02 2.45
C TRP A 63 -7.96 10.53 2.62
N ALA A 64 -8.84 11.08 3.46
CA ALA A 64 -8.70 12.44 3.94
C ALA A 64 -7.43 12.55 4.80
N LEU A 65 -6.69 13.65 4.60
CA LEU A 65 -5.40 13.92 5.27
C LEU A 65 -4.41 12.75 5.10
N ALA A 66 -4.35 12.15 3.91
CA ALA A 66 -3.67 10.88 3.63
C ALA A 66 -2.21 10.79 4.14
N ASP A 67 -1.46 11.89 4.08
CA ASP A 67 -0.05 11.91 4.51
C ASP A 67 0.15 12.12 6.02
N LYS A 68 -0.93 12.34 6.78
CA LYS A 68 -0.85 12.61 8.22
C LYS A 68 -1.27 11.38 9.03
N PHE A 69 -0.50 11.07 10.07
CA PHE A 69 -0.88 10.05 11.04
C PHE A 69 -1.96 10.59 12.00
N TRP A 70 -3.20 10.10 11.84
CA TRP A 70 -4.36 10.47 12.68
C TRP A 70 -5.06 9.21 13.22
N PRO A 71 -4.76 8.79 14.47
CA PRO A 71 -5.41 7.65 15.10
C PRO A 71 -6.93 7.77 15.17
N ASP A 72 -7.43 8.99 15.42
CA ASP A 72 -8.85 9.29 15.62
C ASP A 72 -9.73 8.98 14.39
N ARG A 73 -9.12 8.80 13.22
CA ARG A 73 -9.84 8.39 11.99
C ARG A 73 -10.60 7.07 12.14
N TRP A 74 -10.24 6.27 13.13
CA TRP A 74 -10.85 4.99 13.47
C TRP A 74 -11.85 5.06 14.64
N LEU A 75 -11.91 6.18 15.36
CA LEU A 75 -12.70 6.33 16.59
C LEU A 75 -13.98 7.16 16.41
N GLY A 76 -14.05 8.02 15.38
CA GLY A 76 -15.22 8.84 15.08
C GLY A 76 -15.23 9.29 13.62
N ASN A 77 -15.85 8.50 12.75
CA ASN A 77 -15.79 8.68 11.31
C ASN A 77 -17.15 8.65 10.60
N GLY A 78 -18.20 8.97 11.35
CA GLY A 78 -19.55 9.11 10.82
C GLY A 78 -19.78 10.43 10.07
N PRO A 79 -21.04 10.71 9.69
CA PRO A 79 -21.43 11.93 9.03
C PRO A 79 -20.98 13.20 9.76
N GLY A 80 -20.47 14.18 9.03
CA GLY A 80 -19.98 15.46 9.56
C GLY A 80 -18.53 15.43 10.05
N THR A 81 -17.81 14.32 9.87
CA THR A 81 -16.39 14.21 10.21
C THR A 81 -15.51 14.38 8.97
N VAL A 82 -14.26 14.82 9.16
CA VAL A 82 -13.26 14.91 8.07
C VAL A 82 -13.02 13.55 7.40
N PHE A 83 -13.32 12.46 8.11
CA PHE A 83 -13.05 11.08 7.71
C PHE A 83 -14.28 10.34 7.15
N GLU A 84 -15.41 11.05 7.00
CA GLU A 84 -16.69 10.48 6.56
C GLU A 84 -16.53 9.69 5.25
N TYR A 85 -15.82 10.27 4.28
CA TYR A 85 -15.69 9.72 2.93
C TYR A 85 -14.46 8.85 2.70
N ASP A 86 -13.74 8.45 3.75
CA ASP A 86 -12.59 7.56 3.57
C ASP A 86 -13.03 6.19 3.03
N VAL A 87 -12.31 5.71 2.02
CA VAL A 87 -12.51 4.39 1.41
C VAL A 87 -11.80 3.34 2.26
N ARG A 88 -12.38 3.02 3.41
CA ARG A 88 -11.78 2.11 4.42
C ARG A 88 -11.49 0.70 3.90
N THR A 89 -12.19 0.24 2.87
CA THR A 89 -11.95 -1.03 2.20
C THR A 89 -10.60 -1.08 1.47
N SER A 90 -9.93 0.05 1.26
CA SER A 90 -8.58 0.16 0.69
C SER A 90 -7.47 -0.07 1.73
N TYR A 91 -7.79 -0.14 3.03
CA TYR A 91 -6.82 -0.49 4.08
C TYR A 91 -6.57 -2.00 4.09
N ARG A 92 -5.46 -2.42 3.47
CA ARG A 92 -5.09 -3.82 3.27
C ARG A 92 -3.68 -4.18 3.78
N PRO A 93 -3.32 -3.87 5.04
CA PRO A 93 -1.99 -4.19 5.58
C PRO A 93 -1.69 -5.69 5.66
N PHE A 94 -2.73 -6.53 5.63
CA PHE A 94 -2.62 -8.00 5.64
C PHE A 94 -3.08 -8.63 4.32
N LEU A 95 -3.11 -7.84 3.22
CA LEU A 95 -3.60 -8.24 1.90
C LEU A 95 -5.09 -8.70 1.91
N VAL A 96 -5.52 -9.32 0.82
CA VAL A 96 -6.88 -9.84 0.61
C VAL A 96 -6.83 -11.08 -0.28
N GLY A 97 -7.86 -11.94 -0.20
CA GLY A 97 -8.00 -13.11 -1.06
C GLY A 97 -7.00 -14.22 -0.72
N PRO A 98 -6.55 -15.01 -1.70
CA PRO A 98 -5.64 -16.14 -1.48
C PRO A 98 -4.28 -15.76 -0.85
N ARG A 99 -3.93 -14.47 -0.85
CA ARG A 99 -2.68 -13.94 -0.30
C ARG A 99 -2.88 -13.24 1.05
N VAL A 100 -4.07 -13.32 1.64
CA VAL A 100 -4.31 -12.76 2.97
C VAL A 100 -3.38 -13.41 4.00
N CYS A 101 -2.83 -12.60 4.91
CA CYS A 101 -1.99 -13.13 5.97
C CYS A 101 -2.81 -14.04 6.90
N ILE A 102 -2.42 -15.32 6.97
CA ILE A 102 -3.05 -16.32 7.85
C ILE A 102 -2.95 -15.94 9.33
N GLY A 103 -1.87 -15.25 9.72
CA GLY A 103 -1.61 -14.79 11.08
C GLY A 103 -2.24 -13.46 11.46
N ARG A 104 -3.11 -12.88 10.61
CA ARG A 104 -3.68 -11.53 10.82
C ARG A 104 -4.27 -11.31 12.21
N GLU A 105 -5.11 -12.23 12.67
CA GLU A 105 -5.80 -12.07 13.95
C GLU A 105 -4.83 -12.19 15.13
N MET A 106 -3.90 -13.14 15.08
CA MET A 106 -2.85 -13.29 16.08
C MET A 106 -1.97 -12.04 16.15
N ALA A 107 -1.50 -11.54 15.00
CA ALA A 107 -0.68 -10.35 14.93
C ALA A 107 -1.40 -9.12 15.52
N LEU A 108 -2.67 -8.90 15.15
CA LEU A 108 -3.47 -7.80 15.68
C LEU A 108 -3.69 -7.92 17.20
N GLN A 109 -3.94 -9.12 17.72
CA GLN A 109 -4.04 -9.35 19.16
C GLN A 109 -2.72 -9.05 19.88
N SER A 110 -1.60 -9.58 19.39
CA SER A 110 -0.28 -9.33 19.96
C SER A 110 0.07 -7.84 19.96
N ILE A 111 -0.16 -7.13 18.85
CA ILE A 111 0.10 -5.68 18.77
C ILE A 111 -0.75 -4.91 19.79
N ARG A 112 -2.07 -5.17 19.84
CA ARG A 112 -2.97 -4.48 20.76
C ARG A 112 -2.60 -4.71 22.22
N LEU A 113 -2.31 -5.95 22.59
CA LEU A 113 -1.91 -6.30 23.96
C LEU A 113 -0.59 -5.65 24.34
N THR A 114 0.40 -5.68 23.45
CA THR A 114 1.71 -5.05 23.70
C THR A 114 1.55 -3.56 23.89
N VAL A 115 0.85 -2.87 22.98
CA VAL A 115 0.61 -1.42 23.08
C VAL A 115 -0.13 -1.07 24.36
N ALA A 116 -1.20 -1.80 24.70
CA ALA A 116 -1.96 -1.57 25.93
C ALA A 116 -1.11 -1.76 27.19
N LYS A 117 -0.33 -2.85 27.26
CA LYS A 117 0.55 -3.12 28.40
C LYS A 117 1.63 -2.05 28.56
N VAL A 118 2.26 -1.66 27.45
CA VAL A 118 3.30 -0.63 27.45
C VAL A 118 2.72 0.72 27.89
N ALA A 119 1.60 1.14 27.31
CA ALA A 119 0.94 2.39 27.66
C ALA A 119 0.42 2.42 29.11
N PHE A 120 0.01 1.27 29.66
CA PHE A 120 -0.41 1.17 31.05
C PHE A 120 0.77 1.19 32.03
N SER A 121 1.91 0.63 31.63
CA SER A 121 3.04 0.42 32.54
C SER A 121 4.04 1.57 32.55
N PHE A 122 4.11 2.38 31.49
CA PHE A 122 5.17 3.37 31.29
C PHE A 122 4.65 4.69 30.71
N ASP A 123 5.22 5.79 31.18
CA ASP A 123 5.12 7.11 30.56
C ASP A 123 6.26 7.28 29.54
N LEU A 124 5.96 7.06 28.26
CA LEU A 124 6.96 7.11 27.18
C LEU A 124 7.06 8.50 26.54
N GLY A 125 8.30 8.89 26.19
CA GLY A 125 8.61 10.07 25.40
C GLY A 125 9.74 9.79 24.41
N MET A 126 9.79 10.56 23.31
CA MET A 126 10.89 10.48 22.35
C MET A 126 12.18 11.02 22.98
N ALA A 127 13.24 10.22 22.96
CA ALA A 127 14.56 10.66 23.42
C ALA A 127 15.16 11.75 22.49
N ASN A 128 14.89 11.66 21.19
CA ASN A 128 15.24 12.68 20.21
C ASN A 128 14.10 12.81 19.18
N LYS A 129 13.61 14.03 18.95
CA LYS A 129 12.50 14.30 18.03
C LYS A 129 12.93 14.57 16.59
N ASP A 130 14.22 14.83 16.36
CA ASP A 130 14.77 15.11 15.03
C ASP A 130 15.18 13.82 14.29
N THR A 131 15.08 12.67 14.97
CA THR A 131 15.34 11.36 14.39
C THR A 131 14.29 11.02 13.35
N SER A 132 14.72 10.85 12.09
CA SER A 132 13.82 10.33 11.06
C SER A 132 13.78 8.80 11.12
N VAL A 133 12.61 8.24 11.37
CA VAL A 133 12.36 6.79 11.36
C VAL A 133 12.87 6.13 10.07
N TRP A 134 12.77 6.82 8.94
CA TRP A 134 13.23 6.30 7.65
C TRP A 134 14.75 6.10 7.59
N ARG A 135 15.53 7.08 8.08
CA ARG A 135 17.00 6.93 8.15
C ARG A 135 17.41 5.81 9.10
N GLU A 136 16.72 5.64 10.23
CA GLU A 136 17.04 4.57 11.18
C GLU A 136 16.58 3.19 10.70
N MET A 137 15.41 3.07 10.08
CA MET A 137 14.96 1.83 9.45
C MET A 137 15.88 1.42 8.29
N GLN A 138 16.30 2.38 7.44
CA GLN A 138 17.31 2.12 6.42
C GLN A 138 18.64 1.69 7.05
N ALA A 139 19.09 2.36 8.11
CA ALA A 139 20.29 1.98 8.83
C ALA A 139 20.17 0.57 9.43
N MET A 140 19.03 0.17 9.99
CA MET A 140 18.79 -1.19 10.50
C MET A 140 18.75 -2.25 9.39
N ILE A 141 18.07 -1.97 8.28
CA ILE A 141 18.00 -2.89 7.13
C ILE A 141 19.38 -3.06 6.48
N MET A 142 20.14 -1.96 6.36
CA MET A 142 21.49 -1.98 5.79
C MET A 142 22.54 -2.56 6.76
N SER A 143 22.39 -2.34 8.07
CA SER A 143 23.27 -2.94 9.08
C SER A 143 22.92 -4.39 9.43
N GLY A 144 21.72 -4.86 9.04
CA GLY A 144 21.31 -6.26 9.12
C GLY A 144 22.06 -7.21 8.16
N MET A 145 22.88 -6.69 7.24
CA MET A 145 23.86 -7.48 6.47
C MET A 145 25.25 -7.57 7.15
N ALA A 146 25.42 -6.93 8.31
CA ALA A 146 26.67 -6.94 9.06
C ALA A 146 26.42 -7.33 10.52
N ILE A 147 25.83 -8.50 10.75
CA ILE A 147 25.83 -9.14 12.07
C ILE A 147 26.92 -10.21 12.10
N MET A 148 28.06 -9.80 12.67
CA MET A 148 28.97 -10.59 13.51
C MET A 148 29.77 -11.73 12.85
N SER A 149 30.99 -11.40 12.40
CA SER A 149 32.15 -12.25 12.68
C SER A 149 32.68 -11.87 14.08
N TRP A 150 32.54 -12.78 15.03
CA TRP A 150 33.52 -12.93 16.11
C TRP A 150 34.53 -13.98 15.66
#